data_AF-A0A8T1PFN6-F1
#
_entry.id   AF-A0A8T1PFN6-F1
#
_cell.length_a   1.000
_cell.length_b   1.000
_cell.length_c   1.000
_cell.angle_alpha   90.00
_cell.angle_beta   90.00
_cell.angle_gamma   90.00
#
_symmetry.space_group_name_H-M   'P 1'
#
loop_
_entity.id
_entity.type
_entity.pdbx_description
1 polymer ?
#
loop_
_entity_poly.entity_id
_entity_poly.type
_entity_poly.pdbx_seq_one_letter_code
_entity_poly.pdbx_strand_id
1 'polypeptide(L)'
;MPLSMSRIRFIIKYSRRLREGTINIVKELMPFQVNNAGVSGAVVDEEGLRALNIDPTSWLSGKAANLVQGVIKHTVEKAEECLNTNYYGVKRLTEALLPLLQLSPAGARVVNVSSLRSELRRIPGEHIRKELGDIETLTEEKVDAILRKFLHDLKENALESNGWTLMMPAYSISKASLNAYTRILAKRYPSMCINCVHPGFVKTDLNWNTGIMTVEEGARGPVMLSLLPDGGPTGCYFDCTQVAEF
;
A
#
# COMPACT_ATOMS: atom_id res chain seq x y z
N MET A 1 -15.47 -24.44 -12.44
CA MET A 1 -15.77 -22.99 -12.43
C MET A 1 -14.45 -22.24 -12.52
N PRO A 2 -14.22 -21.42 -13.55
CA PRO A 2 -12.90 -20.89 -13.85
C PRO A 2 -12.54 -19.74 -12.89
N LEU A 3 -11.36 -19.84 -12.28
CA LEU A 3 -10.72 -18.82 -11.44
C LEU A 3 -10.34 -17.61 -12.30
N SER A 4 -10.92 -16.43 -12.05
CA SER A 4 -10.50 -15.19 -12.72
C SER A 4 -9.21 -14.67 -12.09
N MET A 5 -8.08 -14.91 -12.75
CA MET A 5 -6.80 -14.29 -12.41
C MET A 5 -6.74 -12.86 -12.95
N SER A 6 -7.21 -11.88 -12.18
CA SER A 6 -6.90 -10.46 -12.42
C SER A 6 -5.61 -10.07 -11.67
N ARG A 7 -4.46 -10.61 -12.11
CA ARG A 7 -3.14 -10.10 -11.71
C ARG A 7 -2.86 -8.81 -12.48
N ILE A 8 -3.13 -7.65 -11.86
CA ILE A 8 -2.65 -6.37 -12.38
C ILE A 8 -1.14 -6.29 -12.12
N ARG A 9 -0.34 -6.71 -13.10
CA ARG A 9 1.08 -6.36 -13.20
C ARG A 9 1.20 -5.14 -14.11
N PHE A 10 1.21 -3.93 -13.54
CA PHE A 10 1.77 -2.78 -14.25
C PHE A 10 3.30 -2.88 -14.17
N ILE A 11 3.90 -3.63 -15.09
CA ILE A 11 5.30 -3.48 -15.48
C ILE A 11 5.27 -2.73 -16.80
N ILE A 12 5.59 -1.43 -16.80
CA ILE A 12 5.83 -0.72 -18.04
C ILE A 12 7.15 -1.25 -18.62
N LYS A 13 7.04 -2.19 -19.58
CA LYS A 13 8.14 -2.68 -20.39
C LYS A 13 8.24 -1.83 -21.66
N TYR A 14 8.83 -0.64 -21.56
CA TYR A 14 9.40 0.00 -22.76
C TYR A 14 10.81 -0.56 -22.99
N SER A 15 10.87 -1.77 -23.52
CA SER A 15 12.10 -2.37 -24.07
C SER A 15 11.89 -2.53 -25.57
N ARG A 16 12.30 -1.51 -26.35
CA ARG A 16 12.29 -1.57 -27.81
C ARG A 16 13.64 -2.13 -28.27
N ARG A 17 13.57 -3.36 -28.82
CA ARG A 17 14.51 -4.05 -29.73
C ARG A 17 16.03 -3.90 -29.49
N LEU A 18 16.61 -5.01 -29.05
CA LEU A 18 18.02 -5.34 -28.86
C LEU A 18 18.91 -5.01 -30.08
N ARG A 19 20.01 -4.28 -29.83
CA ARG A 19 21.40 -4.55 -30.28
C ARG A 19 22.34 -3.41 -29.83
N GLU A 20 23.35 -3.78 -29.05
CA GLU A 20 24.64 -3.10 -28.74
C GLU A 20 24.68 -1.63 -28.25
N GLY A 21 23.60 -0.84 -28.32
CA GLY A 21 23.54 0.54 -27.80
C GLY A 21 23.06 0.69 -26.34
N THR A 22 22.84 -0.43 -25.62
CA THR A 22 22.02 -0.50 -24.39
C THR A 22 22.58 0.28 -23.20
N ILE A 23 23.90 0.50 -23.11
CA ILE A 23 24.50 1.20 -21.97
C ILE A 23 24.19 2.71 -22.00
N ASN A 24 23.99 3.30 -23.18
CA ASN A 24 23.73 4.73 -23.29
C ASN A 24 22.25 5.09 -23.18
N ILE A 25 21.32 4.22 -23.59
CA ILE A 25 19.87 4.50 -23.52
C ILE A 25 19.34 4.46 -22.07
N VAL A 26 19.94 3.64 -21.19
CA VAL A 26 19.57 3.60 -19.76
C VAL A 26 19.89 4.93 -19.05
N LYS A 27 20.80 5.75 -19.61
CA LYS A 27 21.11 7.09 -19.06
C LYS A 27 20.04 8.14 -19.35
N GLU A 28 19.20 7.94 -20.38
CA GLU A 28 18.22 8.95 -20.82
C GLU A 28 16.82 8.78 -20.22
N LEU A 29 16.51 7.61 -19.65
CA LEU A 29 15.19 7.35 -19.06
C LEU A 29 15.24 7.48 -17.54
N MET A 30 14.38 8.32 -17.00
CA MET A 30 14.07 8.37 -15.57
C MET A 30 13.35 7.07 -15.17
N PRO A 31 13.98 6.15 -14.42
CA PRO A 31 13.33 4.91 -14.03
C PRO A 31 12.35 5.21 -12.90
N PHE A 32 11.13 4.68 -13.06
CA PHE A 32 10.13 4.73 -12.02
C PHE A 32 9.57 3.32 -11.74
N GLN A 33 9.21 3.09 -10.49
CA GLN A 33 8.57 1.87 -10.01
C GLN A 33 7.25 2.25 -9.34
N VAL A 34 6.14 1.64 -9.78
CA VAL A 34 4.84 1.78 -9.12
C VAL A 34 4.44 0.43 -8.49
N ASN A 35 4.36 0.40 -7.17
CA ASN A 35 3.92 -0.75 -6.40
C ASN A 35 2.41 -0.63 -6.15
N ASN A 36 1.60 -1.18 -7.07
CA ASN A 36 0.13 -1.14 -7.01
C ASN A 36 -0.53 -2.46 -6.55
N ALA A 37 0.25 -3.46 -6.13
CA ALA A 37 -0.31 -4.72 -5.67
C ALA A 37 -1.09 -4.53 -4.36
N GLY A 38 -2.30 -5.09 -4.30
CA GLY A 38 -3.19 -4.98 -3.15
C GLY A 38 -4.19 -6.12 -3.10
N VAL A 39 -4.35 -6.74 -1.93
CA VAL A 39 -5.47 -7.63 -1.60
C VAL A 39 -6.09 -7.18 -0.28
N SER A 40 -7.38 -7.45 -0.10
CA SER A 40 -8.16 -6.98 1.05
C SER A 40 -7.85 -7.73 2.35
N GLY A 41 -7.36 -8.98 2.26
CA GLY A 41 -7.06 -9.80 3.43
C GLY A 41 -8.29 -10.27 4.20
N ALA A 42 -9.42 -10.44 3.52
CA ALA A 42 -10.66 -10.95 4.13
C ALA A 42 -11.36 -11.97 3.23
N VAL A 43 -12.14 -12.86 3.84
CA VAL A 43 -13.14 -13.69 3.16
C VAL A 43 -14.43 -12.89 3.13
N VAL A 44 -15.05 -12.76 1.96
CA VAL A 44 -16.25 -11.92 1.80
C VAL A 44 -17.37 -12.68 1.13
N ASP A 45 -18.55 -12.62 1.76
CA ASP A 45 -19.83 -12.89 1.12
C ASP A 45 -20.23 -11.67 0.29
N GLU A 46 -19.92 -11.69 -1.01
CA GLU A 46 -20.15 -10.55 -1.90
C GLU A 46 -21.64 -10.24 -2.09
N GLU A 47 -22.51 -11.27 -2.10
CA GLU A 47 -23.95 -11.07 -2.27
C GLU A 47 -24.54 -10.44 -1.01
N GLY A 48 -24.21 -10.99 0.17
CA GLY A 48 -24.58 -10.40 1.45
C GLY A 48 -24.04 -8.97 1.60
N LEU A 49 -22.80 -8.72 1.20
CA LEU A 49 -22.20 -7.39 1.27
C LEU A 49 -22.93 -6.38 0.38
N ARG A 50 -23.29 -6.76 -0.86
CA ARG A 50 -24.08 -5.91 -1.76
C ARG A 50 -25.47 -5.62 -1.19
N ALA A 51 -26.11 -6.62 -0.56
CA ALA A 51 -27.43 -6.47 0.04
C ALA A 51 -27.47 -5.46 1.20
N LEU A 52 -26.35 -5.26 1.91
CA LEU A 52 -26.25 -4.24 2.97
C LEU A 52 -26.32 -2.79 2.46
N ASN A 53 -26.08 -2.56 1.16
CA ASN A 53 -26.15 -1.24 0.51
C ASN A 53 -25.45 -0.13 1.32
N ILE A 54 -24.24 -0.42 1.79
CA ILE A 54 -23.50 0.45 2.72
C ILE A 54 -23.10 1.74 2.01
N ASP A 55 -23.45 2.87 2.62
CA ASP A 55 -23.06 4.18 2.14
C ASP A 55 -21.51 4.32 2.05
N PRO A 56 -20.96 4.82 0.92
CA PRO A 56 -19.51 5.01 0.74
C PRO A 56 -18.81 5.77 1.87
N THR A 57 -19.46 6.75 2.51
CA THR A 57 -18.88 7.50 3.63
C THR A 57 -18.73 6.65 4.89
N SER A 58 -19.54 5.60 5.05
CA SER A 58 -19.43 4.64 6.14
C SER A 58 -18.19 3.76 5.99
N TRP A 59 -17.80 3.45 4.75
CA TRP A 59 -16.49 2.86 4.47
C TRP A 59 -15.40 3.86 4.88
N LEU A 60 -15.33 5.05 4.27
CA LEU A 60 -14.26 6.02 4.54
C LEU A 60 -14.05 6.36 6.03
N SER A 61 -15.15 6.57 6.76
CA SER A 61 -15.10 6.87 8.20
C SER A 61 -14.68 5.69 9.08
N GLY A 62 -14.82 4.45 8.60
CA GLY A 62 -14.59 3.23 9.39
C GLY A 62 -15.83 2.73 10.13
N LYS A 63 -16.96 3.45 10.07
CA LYS A 63 -18.23 3.05 10.70
C LYS A 63 -18.80 1.75 10.13
N ALA A 64 -18.44 1.38 8.90
CA ALA A 64 -18.88 0.13 8.30
C ALA A 64 -18.38 -1.13 9.05
N ALA A 65 -17.42 -1.02 9.98
CA ALA A 65 -16.81 -2.18 10.65
C ALA A 65 -17.85 -3.04 11.36
N ASN A 66 -18.83 -2.40 12.01
CA ASN A 66 -19.92 -3.08 12.71
C ASN A 66 -20.99 -3.62 11.75
N LEU A 67 -21.15 -3.01 10.58
CA LEU A 67 -22.15 -3.41 9.58
C LEU A 67 -21.72 -4.67 8.83
N VAL A 68 -20.41 -4.86 8.63
CA VAL A 68 -19.87 -5.91 7.77
C VAL A 68 -19.50 -7.20 8.50
N GLN A 69 -19.62 -7.27 9.83
CA GLN A 69 -19.15 -8.42 10.62
C GLN A 69 -19.78 -9.76 10.19
N GLY A 70 -21.02 -9.73 9.70
CA GLY A 70 -21.72 -10.93 9.21
C GLY A 70 -21.28 -11.41 7.83
N VAL A 71 -20.69 -10.53 7.01
CA VAL A 71 -20.41 -10.77 5.58
C VAL A 71 -18.92 -10.67 5.24
N ILE A 72 -18.10 -10.10 6.12
CA ILE A 72 -16.64 -10.02 6.00
C ILE A 72 -16.02 -10.74 7.19
N LYS A 73 -15.24 -11.78 6.90
CA LYS A 73 -14.52 -12.57 7.91
C LYS A 73 -13.02 -12.37 7.76
N HIS A 74 -12.35 -12.17 8.90
CA HIS A 74 -10.90 -12.05 8.96
C HIS A 74 -10.31 -13.36 9.48
N THR A 75 -9.48 -13.99 8.66
CA THR A 75 -8.79 -15.25 9.01
C THR A 75 -7.28 -15.02 9.01
N VAL A 76 -6.55 -15.83 9.76
CA VAL A 76 -5.07 -15.79 9.78
C VAL A 76 -4.51 -16.01 8.37
N GLU A 77 -5.02 -16.99 7.63
CA GLU A 77 -4.60 -17.28 6.26
C GLU A 77 -4.76 -16.06 5.33
N LYS A 78 -5.92 -15.38 5.38
CA LYS A 78 -6.15 -14.19 4.56
C LYS A 78 -5.32 -12.99 5.02
N ALA A 79 -5.05 -12.89 6.32
CA ALA A 79 -4.14 -11.89 6.84
C ALA A 79 -2.71 -12.10 6.34
N GLU A 80 -2.19 -13.34 6.38
CA GLU A 80 -0.87 -13.69 5.86
C GLU A 80 -0.76 -13.41 4.35
N GLU A 81 -1.77 -13.78 3.56
CA GLU A 81 -1.85 -13.45 2.13
C GLU A 81 -1.75 -11.93 1.89
N CYS A 82 -2.47 -11.16 2.71
CA CYS A 82 -2.49 -9.70 2.67
C CYS A 82 -1.14 -9.08 3.00
N LEU A 83 -0.51 -9.50 4.10
CA LEU A 83 0.82 -9.00 4.49
C LEU A 83 1.87 -9.40 3.45
N ASN A 84 1.79 -10.62 2.91
CA ASN A 84 2.70 -11.12 1.89
C ASN A 84 2.61 -10.35 0.57
N THR A 85 1.42 -9.88 0.20
CA THR A 85 1.21 -9.13 -1.04
C THR A 85 1.50 -7.65 -0.84
N ASN A 86 0.85 -7.04 0.15
CA ASN A 86 0.79 -5.58 0.29
C ASN A 86 2.06 -4.98 0.88
N TYR A 87 2.81 -5.75 1.68
CA TYR A 87 4.02 -5.30 2.35
C TYR A 87 5.26 -6.09 1.89
N TYR A 88 5.33 -7.39 2.21
CA TYR A 88 6.54 -8.17 1.92
C TYR A 88 6.80 -8.31 0.41
N GLY A 89 5.74 -8.41 -0.41
CA GLY A 89 5.85 -8.45 -1.86
C GLY A 89 6.42 -7.16 -2.43
N VAL A 90 5.99 -6.02 -1.90
CA VAL A 90 6.51 -4.70 -2.26
C VAL A 90 7.96 -4.54 -1.84
N LYS A 91 8.31 -4.94 -0.61
CA LYS A 91 9.69 -4.94 -0.11
C LYS A 91 10.61 -5.77 -1.02
N ARG A 92 10.28 -7.04 -1.26
CA ARG A 92 11.07 -7.94 -2.13
C ARG A 92 11.25 -7.38 -3.55
N LEU A 93 10.19 -6.82 -4.14
CA LEU A 93 10.27 -6.25 -5.48
C LEU A 93 11.17 -5.00 -5.51
N THR A 94 11.02 -4.13 -4.52
CA THR A 94 11.82 -2.90 -4.41
C THR A 94 13.29 -3.23 -4.20
N GLU A 95 13.62 -4.15 -3.30
CA GLU A 95 14.98 -4.64 -3.08
C GLU A 95 15.59 -5.24 -4.36
N ALA A 96 14.83 -6.05 -5.09
CA ALA A 96 15.31 -6.67 -6.34
C ALA A 96 15.58 -5.65 -7.45
N LEU A 97 14.82 -4.56 -7.51
CA LEU A 97 14.98 -3.50 -8.52
C LEU A 97 15.93 -2.39 -8.08
N LEU A 98 16.25 -2.30 -6.79
CA LEU A 98 17.04 -1.21 -6.21
C LEU A 98 18.39 -0.98 -6.91
N PRO A 99 19.19 -2.02 -7.29
CA PRO A 99 20.43 -1.79 -8.01
C PRO A 99 20.23 -1.08 -9.36
N LEU A 100 19.11 -1.34 -10.04
CA LEU A 100 18.77 -0.67 -11.31
C LEU A 100 18.26 0.75 -11.08
N LEU A 101 17.46 0.95 -10.03
CA LEU A 101 16.95 2.28 -9.66
C LEU A 101 18.10 3.23 -9.30
N GLN A 102 19.15 2.74 -8.61
CA GLN A 102 20.33 3.52 -8.25
C GLN A 102 21.18 3.97 -9.44
N LEU A 103 21.02 3.37 -10.62
CA LEU A 103 21.72 3.81 -11.83
C LEU A 103 21.12 5.08 -12.44
N SER A 104 19.97 5.56 -11.94
CA SER A 104 19.37 6.79 -12.44
C SER A 104 20.19 8.02 -12.06
N PRO A 105 20.70 8.80 -13.03
CA PRO A 105 21.41 10.04 -12.73
C PRO A 105 20.47 11.13 -12.17
N ALA A 106 19.19 11.10 -12.54
CA ALA A 106 18.15 12.01 -12.10
C ALA A 106 17.50 11.60 -10.76
N GLY A 107 17.92 10.46 -10.17
CA GLY A 107 17.26 9.80 -9.05
C GLY A 107 16.04 8.99 -9.49
N ALA A 108 15.83 7.79 -8.95
CA ALA A 108 14.64 7.01 -9.30
C ALA A 108 13.37 7.50 -8.59
N ARG A 109 12.21 7.19 -9.17
CA ARG A 109 10.89 7.45 -8.57
C ARG A 109 10.29 6.13 -8.10
N VAL A 110 9.99 6.00 -6.81
CA VAL A 110 9.30 4.82 -6.25
C VAL A 110 7.98 5.28 -5.67
N VAL A 111 6.88 4.71 -6.17
CA VAL A 111 5.52 5.05 -5.77
C VAL A 111 4.87 3.83 -5.17
N ASN A 112 4.58 3.90 -3.87
CA ASN A 112 3.86 2.85 -3.14
C ASN A 112 2.38 3.20 -3.04
N VAL A 113 1.51 2.45 -3.73
CA VAL A 113 0.07 2.69 -3.65
C VAL A 113 -0.45 2.17 -2.31
N SER A 114 -0.74 3.11 -1.43
CA SER A 114 -1.20 2.91 -0.06
C SER A 114 -2.72 3.08 0.02
N SER A 115 -3.23 3.60 1.14
CA SER A 115 -4.67 3.68 1.42
C SER A 115 -4.92 4.68 2.53
N LEU A 116 -6.09 5.32 2.55
CA LEU A 116 -6.59 6.07 3.72
C LEU A 116 -6.51 5.27 5.03
N ARG A 117 -6.55 3.93 4.94
CA ARG A 117 -6.45 3.02 6.08
C ARG A 117 -5.05 2.91 6.68
N SER A 118 -4.02 3.44 6.02
CA SER A 118 -2.67 3.47 6.57
C SER A 118 -2.47 4.56 7.62
N GLU A 119 -3.39 5.53 7.70
CA GLU A 119 -3.26 6.70 8.57
C GLU A 119 -3.08 6.30 10.04
N LEU A 120 -1.99 6.75 10.67
CA LEU A 120 -1.67 6.39 12.06
C LEU A 120 -2.81 6.78 13.01
N ARG A 121 -3.46 7.92 12.79
CA ARG A 121 -4.62 8.40 13.59
C ARG A 121 -5.80 7.42 13.64
N ARG A 122 -5.85 6.43 12.73
CA ARG A 122 -6.92 5.41 12.67
C ARG A 122 -6.61 4.14 13.44
N ILE A 123 -5.38 3.99 13.94
CA ILE A 123 -4.98 2.86 14.77
C ILE A 123 -5.33 3.18 16.23
N PRO A 124 -6.20 2.41 16.91
CA PRO A 124 -6.59 2.71 18.29
C PRO A 124 -5.43 2.68 19.30
N GLY A 125 -4.53 1.70 19.18
CA GLY A 125 -3.40 1.50 20.09
C GLY A 125 -2.33 2.57 19.94
N GLU A 126 -2.15 3.40 20.98
CA GLU A 126 -1.13 4.46 21.00
C GLU A 126 0.28 3.91 20.87
N HIS A 127 0.56 2.76 21.48
CA HIS A 127 1.86 2.10 21.39
C HIS A 127 2.21 1.74 19.93
N ILE A 128 1.24 1.25 19.15
CA ILE A 128 1.41 0.93 17.72
C ILE A 128 1.67 2.21 16.92
N ARG A 129 0.90 3.27 17.19
CA ARG A 129 1.08 4.58 16.52
C ARG A 129 2.47 5.17 16.80
N LYS A 130 2.92 5.14 18.05
CA LYS A 130 4.24 5.65 18.45
C LYS A 130 5.35 4.88 17.75
N GLU A 131 5.26 3.56 17.73
CA GLU A 131 6.31 2.73 17.13
C GLU A 131 6.39 2.93 15.60
N LEU A 132 5.26 2.92 14.89
CA LEU A 132 5.23 3.20 13.44
C LEU A 132 5.54 4.66 13.08
N GLY A 133 5.27 5.59 14.00
CA GLY A 133 5.45 7.03 13.82
C GLY A 133 6.88 7.51 14.03
N ASP A 134 7.63 6.85 14.92
CA ASP A 134 9.01 7.22 15.30
C ASP A 134 10.03 6.88 14.22
N ILE A 135 10.16 7.77 13.24
CA ILE A 135 11.02 7.52 12.08
C ILE A 135 12.50 7.57 12.37
N GLU A 136 12.89 8.19 13.48
CA GLU A 136 14.30 8.27 13.83
C GLU A 136 14.83 6.91 14.26
N THR A 137 13.98 6.10 14.90
CA THR A 137 14.36 4.78 15.39
C THR A 137 13.69 3.62 14.65
N LEU A 138 12.77 3.90 13.73
CA LEU A 138 12.07 2.87 12.96
C LEU A 138 13.03 2.08 12.07
N THR A 139 12.94 0.76 12.13
CA THR A 139 13.67 -0.15 11.25
C THR A 139 12.72 -1.18 10.65
N GLU A 140 13.17 -1.87 9.60
CA GLU A 140 12.37 -2.92 8.96
C GLU A 140 12.08 -4.07 9.92
N GLU A 141 13.02 -4.38 10.83
CA GLU A 141 12.87 -5.43 11.84
C GLU A 141 11.77 -5.09 12.86
N LYS A 142 11.64 -3.80 13.22
CA LYS A 142 10.53 -3.32 14.07
C LYS A 142 9.19 -3.43 13.36
N VAL A 143 9.12 -3.01 12.09
CA VAL A 143 7.91 -3.17 11.28
C VAL A 143 7.53 -4.66 11.19
N ASP A 144 8.51 -5.54 10.94
CA ASP A 144 8.29 -6.98 10.89
C ASP A 144 7.85 -7.55 12.25
N ALA A 145 8.34 -7.02 13.38
CA ALA A 145 7.92 -7.41 14.72
C ALA A 145 6.45 -7.02 15.00
N ILE A 146 6.04 -5.81 14.60
CA ILE A 146 4.64 -5.36 14.68
C ILE A 146 3.73 -6.29 13.87
N LEU A 147 4.14 -6.67 12.65
CA LEU A 147 3.36 -7.58 11.81
C LEU A 147 3.25 -8.99 12.39
N ARG A 148 4.32 -9.51 13.00
CA ARG A 148 4.26 -10.79 13.73
C ARG A 148 3.33 -10.71 14.94
N LYS A 149 3.37 -9.62 15.71
CA LYS A 149 2.46 -9.39 16.84
C LYS A 149 1.01 -9.30 16.36
N PHE A 150 0.74 -8.61 15.25
CA PHE A 150 -0.59 -8.56 14.66
C PHE A 150 -1.14 -9.95 14.32
N LEU A 151 -0.37 -10.80 13.66
CA LEU A 151 -0.80 -12.16 13.31
C LEU A 151 -1.05 -13.02 14.56
N HIS A 152 -0.20 -12.89 15.58
CA HIS A 152 -0.40 -13.54 16.86
C HIS A 152 -1.72 -13.08 17.51
N ASP A 153 -1.94 -11.77 17.62
CA ASP A 153 -3.14 -11.22 18.26
C ASP A 153 -4.42 -11.53 17.47
N LEU A 154 -4.34 -11.64 16.14
CA LEU A 154 -5.44 -12.12 15.31
C LEU A 154 -5.78 -13.58 15.64
N LYS A 155 -4.77 -14.44 15.76
CA LYS A 155 -4.96 -15.87 16.08
C LYS A 155 -5.59 -16.07 17.46
N GLU A 156 -5.21 -15.24 18.43
CA GLU A 156 -5.71 -15.27 19.81
C GLU A 156 -7.05 -14.51 19.98
N ASN A 157 -7.66 -14.00 18.90
CA ASN A 157 -8.86 -13.16 18.94
C ASN A 157 -8.73 -11.92 19.86
N ALA A 158 -7.52 -11.37 19.94
CA ALA A 158 -7.14 -10.27 20.84
C ALA A 158 -6.90 -8.94 20.09
N LEU A 159 -7.48 -8.78 18.88
CA LEU A 159 -7.25 -7.58 18.08
C LEU A 159 -7.73 -6.30 18.78
N GLU A 160 -8.99 -6.29 19.23
CA GLU A 160 -9.59 -5.11 19.87
C GLU A 160 -8.89 -4.77 21.17
N SER A 161 -8.69 -5.76 22.05
CA SER A 161 -8.06 -5.58 23.36
C SER A 161 -6.61 -5.11 23.25
N ASN A 162 -5.90 -5.48 22.18
CA ASN A 162 -4.53 -5.03 21.92
C ASN A 162 -4.46 -3.77 21.03
N GLY A 163 -5.58 -3.10 20.78
CA GLY A 163 -5.61 -1.79 20.12
C GLY A 163 -5.41 -1.81 18.61
N TRP A 164 -5.68 -2.94 17.95
CA TRP A 164 -5.70 -3.01 16.50
C TRP A 164 -7.00 -2.44 15.94
N THR A 165 -6.96 -1.90 14.71
CA THR A 165 -8.18 -1.45 14.04
C THR A 165 -9.03 -2.65 13.62
N LEU A 166 -10.35 -2.57 13.84
CA LEU A 166 -11.29 -3.63 13.45
C LEU A 166 -11.82 -3.45 12.03
N MET A 167 -11.62 -2.27 11.44
CA MET A 167 -11.98 -2.02 10.06
C MET A 167 -10.88 -2.55 9.14
N MET A 168 -11.14 -3.68 8.49
CA MET A 168 -10.18 -4.34 7.58
C MET A 168 -8.77 -4.46 8.21
N PRO A 169 -8.63 -5.14 9.36
CA PRO A 169 -7.42 -5.15 10.20
C PRO A 169 -6.13 -5.44 9.43
N ALA A 170 -6.08 -6.55 8.69
CA ALA A 170 -4.90 -6.97 7.94
C ALA A 170 -4.54 -5.97 6.82
N TYR A 171 -5.54 -5.45 6.12
CA TYR A 171 -5.34 -4.42 5.10
C TYR A 171 -4.76 -3.15 5.70
N SER A 172 -5.39 -2.65 6.77
CA SER A 172 -5.00 -1.42 7.45
C SER A 172 -3.56 -1.50 7.96
N ILE A 173 -3.20 -2.55 8.70
CA ILE A 173 -1.82 -2.68 9.18
C ILE A 173 -0.82 -2.91 8.04
N SER A 174 -1.19 -3.65 6.98
CA SER A 174 -0.30 -3.83 5.83
C SER A 174 0.05 -2.51 5.13
N LYS A 175 -0.91 -1.59 5.02
CA LYS A 175 -0.72 -0.29 4.38
C LYS A 175 -0.03 0.70 5.32
N ALA A 176 -0.28 0.66 6.63
CA ALA A 176 0.49 1.40 7.62
C ALA A 176 1.98 0.99 7.62
N SER A 177 2.26 -0.32 7.58
CA SER A 177 3.61 -0.85 7.44
C SER A 177 4.28 -0.46 6.11
N LEU A 178 3.52 -0.42 5.01
CA LEU A 178 4.02 0.07 3.72
C LEU A 178 4.40 1.57 3.77
N ASN A 179 3.61 2.40 4.44
CA ASN A 179 3.94 3.80 4.68
C ASN A 179 5.23 3.93 5.51
N ALA A 180 5.34 3.14 6.58
CA ALA A 180 6.53 3.10 7.43
C ALA A 180 7.79 2.70 6.63
N TYR A 181 7.70 1.66 5.81
CA TYR A 181 8.76 1.22 4.90
C TYR A 181 9.14 2.27 3.84
N THR A 182 8.15 2.99 3.30
CA THR A 182 8.40 4.10 2.37
C THR A 182 9.31 5.16 3.01
N ARG A 183 9.04 5.53 4.27
CA ARG A 183 9.85 6.51 5.00
C ARG A 183 11.26 5.97 5.31
N ILE A 184 11.39 4.69 5.67
CA ILE A 184 12.70 4.03 5.87
C ILE A 184 13.53 4.10 4.59
N LEU A 185 12.93 3.75 3.44
CA LEU A 185 13.62 3.79 2.15
C LEU A 185 14.02 5.21 1.76
N ALA A 186 13.13 6.20 1.94
CA ALA A 186 13.43 7.60 1.64
C ALA A 186 14.63 8.12 2.43
N LYS A 187 14.73 7.77 3.73
CA LYS A 187 15.88 8.10 4.57
C LYS A 187 17.16 7.39 4.10
N ARG A 188 17.05 6.15 3.63
CA ARG A 188 18.19 5.34 3.15
C ARG A 188 18.70 5.78 1.77
N TYR A 189 17.81 6.28 0.90
CA TYR A 189 18.11 6.66 -0.48
C TYR A 189 17.66 8.12 -0.76
N PRO A 190 18.35 9.11 -0.17
CA PRO A 190 17.91 10.52 -0.23
C PRO A 190 17.97 11.14 -1.65
N SER A 191 18.66 10.51 -2.60
CA SER A 191 18.69 10.92 -4.01
C SER A 191 17.46 10.47 -4.80
N MET A 192 16.60 9.62 -4.24
CA MET A 192 15.40 9.11 -4.88
C MET A 192 14.14 9.77 -4.34
N CYS A 193 13.12 9.90 -5.19
CA CYS A 193 11.77 10.30 -4.79
C CYS A 193 10.97 9.04 -4.43
N ILE A 194 10.86 8.72 -3.14
CA ILE A 194 10.19 7.51 -2.66
C ILE A 194 8.98 7.93 -1.82
N ASN A 195 7.78 7.79 -2.37
CA ASN A 195 6.54 8.29 -1.76
C ASN A 195 5.45 7.22 -1.74
N CYS A 196 4.45 7.44 -0.90
CA CYS A 196 3.26 6.61 -0.85
C CYS A 196 2.00 7.44 -1.10
N VAL A 197 0.97 6.81 -1.65
CA VAL A 197 -0.25 7.52 -2.08
C VAL A 197 -1.50 6.71 -1.83
N HIS A 198 -2.49 7.32 -1.19
CA HIS A 198 -3.87 6.86 -1.25
C HIS A 198 -4.50 7.36 -2.56
N PRO A 199 -4.96 6.47 -3.45
CA PRO A 199 -5.51 6.87 -4.75
C PRO A 199 -6.97 7.38 -4.68
N GLY A 200 -7.52 7.58 -3.47
CA GLY A 200 -8.96 7.80 -3.28
C GLY A 200 -9.77 6.49 -3.22
N PHE A 201 -11.09 6.60 -3.07
CA PHE A 201 -11.99 5.44 -2.96
C PHE A 201 -12.46 4.98 -4.34
N VAL A 202 -11.54 4.34 -5.06
CA VAL A 202 -11.69 3.89 -6.45
C VAL A 202 -12.59 2.65 -6.54
N LYS A 203 -13.52 2.64 -7.49
CA LYS A 203 -14.39 1.48 -7.76
C LYS A 203 -13.61 0.38 -8.48
N THR A 204 -13.26 -0.69 -7.77
CA THR A 204 -12.48 -1.83 -8.29
C THR A 204 -12.92 -3.15 -7.66
N ASP A 205 -12.40 -4.27 -8.15
CA ASP A 205 -12.63 -5.59 -7.51
C ASP A 205 -12.08 -5.64 -6.08
N LEU A 206 -11.02 -4.87 -5.76
CA LEU A 206 -10.39 -4.86 -4.43
C LEU A 206 -11.36 -4.43 -3.32
N ASN A 207 -12.29 -3.53 -3.63
CA ASN A 207 -13.32 -3.06 -2.71
C ASN A 207 -14.72 -3.47 -3.17
N TRP A 208 -14.84 -4.58 -3.91
CA TRP A 208 -16.13 -5.14 -4.35
C TRP A 208 -17.01 -4.13 -5.08
N ASN A 209 -16.39 -3.23 -5.85
CA ASN A 209 -17.05 -2.17 -6.62
C ASN A 209 -17.87 -1.18 -5.77
N THR A 210 -17.52 -1.00 -4.48
CA THR A 210 -18.17 -0.05 -3.55
C THR A 210 -17.60 1.38 -3.61
N GLY A 211 -16.52 1.59 -4.39
CA GLY A 211 -15.90 2.89 -4.57
C GLY A 211 -16.76 3.90 -5.33
N ILE A 212 -16.43 5.18 -5.16
CA ILE A 212 -17.13 6.33 -5.79
C ILE A 212 -16.32 6.98 -6.91
N MET A 213 -15.02 6.72 -6.97
CA MET A 213 -14.11 7.28 -7.99
C MET A 213 -13.87 6.28 -9.12
N THR A 214 -13.61 6.80 -10.31
CA THR A 214 -13.16 6.03 -11.48
C THR A 214 -11.70 5.61 -11.35
N VAL A 215 -11.30 4.60 -12.14
CA VAL A 215 -9.90 4.14 -12.18
C VAL A 215 -8.97 5.25 -12.70
N GLU A 216 -9.44 6.02 -13.66
CA GLU A 216 -8.72 7.14 -14.26
C GLU A 216 -8.47 8.26 -13.23
N GLU A 217 -9.46 8.59 -12.40
CA GLU A 217 -9.30 9.55 -11.31
C GLU A 217 -8.30 9.04 -10.26
N GLY A 218 -8.41 7.76 -9.89
CA GLY A 218 -7.51 7.15 -8.90
C GLY A 218 -6.06 7.03 -9.37
N ALA A 219 -5.84 6.89 -10.68
CA ALA A 219 -4.49 6.81 -11.27
C ALA A 219 -3.73 8.14 -11.23
N ARG A 220 -4.41 9.29 -11.07
CA ARG A 220 -3.78 10.62 -11.13
C ARG A 220 -2.66 10.80 -10.11
N GLY A 221 -2.89 10.38 -8.86
CA GLY A 221 -1.90 10.47 -7.79
C GLY A 221 -0.62 9.69 -8.10
N PRO A 222 -0.73 8.36 -8.32
CA PRO A 222 0.42 7.54 -8.68
C PRO A 222 1.19 8.01 -9.94
N VAL A 223 0.47 8.49 -10.97
CA VAL A 223 1.09 9.03 -12.18
C VAL A 223 1.84 10.33 -11.88
N MET A 224 1.24 11.24 -11.13
CA MET A 224 1.89 12.49 -10.71
C MET A 224 3.20 12.20 -9.95
N LEU A 225 3.17 11.25 -9.01
CA LEU A 225 4.36 10.88 -8.24
C LEU A 225 5.45 10.20 -9.07
N SER A 226 5.06 9.46 -10.11
CA SER A 226 6.01 8.82 -11.04
C SER A 226 6.73 9.83 -11.93
N LEU A 227 6.18 11.04 -12.07
CA LEU A 227 6.67 12.11 -12.94
C LEU A 227 7.22 13.32 -12.15
N LEU A 228 7.44 13.18 -10.84
CA LEU A 228 8.00 14.27 -10.03
C LEU A 228 9.33 14.75 -10.62
N PRO A 229 9.59 16.07 -10.61
CA PRO A 229 10.87 16.61 -11.03
C PRO A 229 12.00 16.18 -10.09
N ASP A 230 13.24 16.36 -10.54
CA ASP A 230 14.43 16.11 -9.71
C ASP A 230 14.37 17.01 -8.46
N GLY A 231 14.74 16.47 -7.30
CA GLY A 231 14.60 17.18 -6.02
C GLY A 231 13.15 17.33 -5.53
N GLY A 232 12.20 16.60 -6.13
CA GLY A 232 10.82 16.50 -5.63
C GLY A 232 10.73 15.90 -4.22
N PRO A 233 9.54 15.91 -3.62
CA PRO A 233 9.32 15.37 -2.28
C PRO A 233 9.69 13.89 -2.20
N THR A 234 10.19 13.46 -1.04
CA THR A 234 10.52 12.06 -0.75
C THR A 234 10.16 11.76 0.71
N GLY A 235 9.75 10.53 0.98
CA GLY A 235 9.29 10.10 2.30
C GLY A 235 7.91 10.66 2.68
N CYS A 236 7.12 11.12 1.71
CA CYS A 236 5.81 11.72 1.94
C CYS A 236 4.66 10.74 1.69
N TYR A 237 3.53 11.00 2.34
CA TYR A 237 2.24 10.40 2.04
C TYR A 237 1.36 11.40 1.29
N PHE A 238 0.64 10.93 0.29
CA PHE A 238 -0.27 11.73 -0.52
C PHE A 238 -1.70 11.21 -0.43
N ASP A 239 -2.66 12.10 -0.21
CA ASP A 239 -4.07 11.83 -0.48
C ASP A 239 -4.42 12.34 -1.87
N CYS A 240 -4.66 11.39 -2.78
CA CYS A 240 -4.80 11.64 -4.21
C CYS A 240 -3.58 12.37 -4.77
N THR A 241 -3.64 13.69 -4.93
CA THR A 241 -2.56 14.52 -5.49
C THR A 241 -2.00 15.53 -4.50
N GLN A 242 -2.44 15.50 -3.24
CA GLN A 242 -2.06 16.45 -2.20
C GLN A 242 -1.23 15.75 -1.13
N VAL A 243 -0.18 16.41 -0.62
CA VAL A 243 0.57 15.91 0.53
C VAL A 243 -0.35 15.84 1.75
N ALA A 244 -0.25 14.77 2.53
CA ALA A 244 -1.06 14.53 3.70
C ALA A 244 -0.23 13.95 4.87
N GLU A 245 -0.82 13.98 6.05
CA GLU A 245 -0.26 13.38 7.27
C GLU A 245 -0.33 11.85 7.24
N PHE A 246 0.66 11.21 7.86
CA PHE A 246 0.81 9.75 7.91
C PHE A 246 -0.18 9.03 8.82
#